data_AF-A0A2V8N208-F1
#
_entry.id   AF-A0A2V8N208-F1
#
_cell.length_a   1.000
_cell.length_b   1.000
_cell.length_c   1.000
_cell.angle_alpha   90.00
_cell.angle_beta   90.00
_cell.angle_gamma   90.00
#
_symmetry.space_group_name_H-M   'P 1'
#
loop_
_entity.id
_entity.type
_entity.pdbx_description
1 polymer ?
#
loop_
_entity_poly.entity_id
_entity_poly.type
_entity_poly.pdbx_seq_one_letter_code
_entity_poly.pdbx_strand_id
1 'polypeptide(L)'
;MFSTLIGNEEVKNSLRRLLESKRVPGSLLFTGNEGVGKKLFALEFAKALNCRTPRGVEACDSCSSCKRISQSTCPPFGKDEDDKNRLIWSEHADVAMVRPYKQIIRVGPMRELEREANFRPFEGAARVFIVEDAEYMNDTAANALLKTLEEPPSTSHLILTTANPTALLATIRSRCQTIRFAPISA
;
A
#
# COMPACT_ATOMS: atom_id res chain seq x y z
N MET A 1 15.30 2.49 1.77
CA MET A 1 15.55 3.67 0.90
C MET A 1 15.10 3.37 -0.53
N PHE A 2 14.73 4.37 -1.33
CA PHE A 2 14.42 4.11 -2.75
C PHE A 2 15.66 3.76 -3.56
N SER A 3 16.83 4.22 -3.13
CA SER A 3 18.14 3.91 -3.72
C SER A 3 18.50 2.42 -3.67
N THR A 4 17.96 1.65 -2.73
CA THR A 4 18.23 0.22 -2.61
C THR A 4 17.36 -0.65 -3.51
N LEU A 5 16.30 -0.09 -4.09
CA LEU A 5 15.42 -0.80 -5.02
C LEU A 5 16.06 -0.83 -6.41
N ILE A 6 16.00 -1.96 -7.11
CA ILE A 6 16.62 -2.11 -8.43
C ILE A 6 15.63 -1.65 -9.51
N GLY A 7 16.12 -0.84 -10.46
CA GLY A 7 15.36 -0.38 -11.63
C GLY A 7 14.24 0.64 -11.32
N ASN A 8 13.38 0.87 -12.31
CA ASN A 8 12.19 1.75 -12.20
C ASN A 8 12.51 3.20 -11.71
N GLU A 9 13.53 3.83 -12.30
CA GLU A 9 13.96 5.19 -11.92
C GLU A 9 12.85 6.24 -12.09
N GLU A 10 12.01 6.11 -13.12
CA GLU A 10 10.86 7.00 -13.32
C GLU A 10 9.84 6.92 -12.17
N VAL A 11 9.60 5.71 -11.65
CA VAL A 11 8.73 5.48 -10.50
C VAL A 11 9.35 6.08 -9.24
N LYS A 12 10.65 5.83 -8.99
CA LYS A 12 11.37 6.43 -7.85
C LYS A 12 11.26 7.95 -7.87
N ASN A 13 11.50 8.57 -9.02
CA ASN A 13 11.42 10.02 -9.17
C ASN A 13 9.99 10.55 -8.98
N SER A 14 8.99 9.82 -9.48
CA SER A 14 7.59 10.17 -9.27
C SER A 14 7.21 10.12 -7.79
N LEU A 15 7.58 9.05 -7.08
CA LEU A 15 7.32 8.92 -5.64
C LEU A 15 8.06 9.98 -4.81
N ARG A 16 9.32 10.30 -5.15
CA ARG A 16 10.07 11.39 -4.51
C ARG A 16 9.35 12.72 -4.67
N ARG A 17 8.91 13.07 -5.88
CA ARG A 17 8.16 14.32 -6.14
C ARG A 17 6.86 14.41 -5.32
N LEU A 18 6.14 13.29 -5.16
CA LEU A 18 4.95 13.25 -4.32
C LEU A 18 5.28 13.57 -2.85
N LEU A 19 6.37 13.01 -2.34
CA LEU A 19 6.83 13.27 -0.97
C LEU A 19 7.36 14.71 -0.80
N GLU A 20 8.14 15.22 -1.75
CA GLU A 20 8.69 16.59 -1.74
C GLU A 20 7.58 17.65 -1.75
N SER A 21 6.56 17.44 -2.58
CA SER A 21 5.42 18.37 -2.70
C SER A 21 4.51 18.38 -1.46
N LYS A 22 4.67 17.43 -0.53
CA LYS A 22 3.78 17.18 0.62
C LYS A 22 2.31 17.00 0.23
N ARG A 23 2.03 16.69 -1.04
CA ARG A 23 0.69 16.45 -1.58
C ARG A 23 0.62 15.01 -2.04
N VAL A 24 0.59 14.11 -1.08
CA VAL A 24 0.48 12.68 -1.35
C VAL A 24 -0.99 12.34 -1.59
N PRO A 25 -1.35 11.77 -2.76
CA PRO A 25 -2.70 11.33 -3.02
C PRO A 25 -3.17 10.33 -1.97
N GLY A 26 -4.44 10.40 -1.59
CA GLY A 26 -5.02 9.42 -0.69
C GLY A 26 -5.12 8.01 -1.30
N SER A 27 -5.06 7.90 -2.63
CA SER A 27 -5.23 6.62 -3.35
C SER A 27 -4.24 6.51 -4.51
N LEU A 28 -3.37 5.50 -4.43
CA LEU A 28 -2.35 5.18 -5.44
C LEU A 28 -2.62 3.77 -6.01
N LEU A 29 -2.46 3.62 -7.33
CA LEU A 29 -2.55 2.34 -8.02
C LEU A 29 -1.23 2.01 -8.72
N PHE A 30 -0.51 1.03 -8.19
CA PHE A 30 0.75 0.54 -8.74
C PHE A 30 0.47 -0.59 -9.73
N THR A 31 0.77 -0.37 -11.00
CA THR A 31 0.49 -1.33 -12.07
C THR A 31 1.78 -1.79 -12.73
N GLY A 32 1.93 -3.07 -13.00
CA GLY A 32 3.06 -3.62 -13.78
C GLY A 32 3.20 -5.12 -13.56
N ASN A 33 4.09 -5.78 -14.29
CA ASN A 33 4.21 -7.25 -14.25
C ASN A 33 4.41 -7.80 -12.82
N GLU A 34 4.03 -9.05 -12.60
CA GLU A 34 4.35 -9.75 -11.36
C GLU A 34 5.88 -9.80 -11.17
N GLY A 35 6.35 -9.69 -9.93
CA GLY A 35 7.79 -9.73 -9.62
C GLY A 35 8.57 -8.42 -9.78
N VAL A 36 8.01 -7.33 -10.33
CA VAL A 36 8.72 -6.02 -10.45
C VAL A 36 8.94 -5.27 -9.13
N GLY A 37 8.55 -5.86 -7.99
CA GLY A 37 8.75 -5.28 -6.66
C GLY A 37 7.72 -4.23 -6.23
N LYS A 38 6.52 -4.17 -6.83
CA LYS A 38 5.45 -3.21 -6.49
C LYS A 38 5.20 -3.09 -4.98
N LYS A 39 5.13 -4.23 -4.28
CA LYS A 39 4.99 -4.31 -2.82
C LYS A 39 6.15 -3.64 -2.08
N LEU A 40 7.39 -3.90 -2.51
CA LEU A 40 8.58 -3.30 -1.88
C LEU A 40 8.56 -1.79 -2.02
N PHE A 41 8.19 -1.27 -3.18
CA PHE A 41 8.01 0.18 -3.38
C PHE A 41 6.91 0.75 -2.50
N ALA A 42 5.78 0.05 -2.33
CA ALA A 42 4.70 0.48 -1.45
C ALA A 42 5.14 0.53 0.03
N LEU A 43 5.89 -0.48 0.48
CA LEU A 43 6.45 -0.51 1.83
C LEU A 43 7.49 0.59 2.05
N GLU A 44 8.39 0.82 1.09
CA GLU A 44 9.36 1.92 1.17
C GLU A 44 8.69 3.29 1.18
N PHE A 45 7.61 3.46 0.42
CA PHE A 45 6.79 4.67 0.47
C PHE A 45 6.11 4.86 1.84
N ALA A 46 5.56 3.79 2.41
CA ALA A 46 4.99 3.81 3.76
C ALA A 46 6.03 4.18 4.83
N LYS A 47 7.26 3.65 4.71
CA LYS A 47 8.37 4.03 5.58
C LYS A 47 8.73 5.51 5.42
N ALA A 48 8.79 6.02 4.20
CA ALA A 48 9.14 7.42 3.96
C ALA A 48 8.12 8.38 4.61
N LEU A 49 6.82 8.05 4.53
CA LEU A 49 5.75 8.82 5.16
C LEU A 49 5.82 8.84 6.69
N ASN A 50 6.18 7.71 7.31
CA ASN A 50 6.17 7.55 8.77
C ASN A 50 7.56 7.70 9.43
N CYS A 51 8.60 7.96 8.65
CA CYS A 51 9.96 8.10 9.14
C CYS A 51 10.09 9.30 10.07
N ARG A 52 10.66 9.09 11.28
CA ARG A 52 10.88 10.16 12.26
C ARG A 52 12.07 11.06 11.93
N THR A 53 13.07 10.52 11.25
CA THR A 53 14.32 11.23 10.90
C THR A 53 14.63 11.07 9.42
N PRO A 54 13.76 11.58 8.51
CA PRO A 54 13.92 11.37 7.07
C PRO A 54 15.24 11.98 6.57
N ARG A 55 15.87 11.31 5.60
CA ARG A 55 17.05 11.83 4.89
C ARG A 55 16.55 12.47 3.60
N GLY A 56 16.28 13.78 3.65
CA GLY A 56 15.56 14.47 2.58
C GLY A 56 14.10 14.01 2.56
N VAL A 57 13.71 13.25 1.53
CA VAL A 57 12.38 12.62 1.41
C VAL A 57 12.42 11.10 1.54
N GLU A 58 13.58 10.51 1.78
CA GLU A 58 13.72 9.07 1.92
C GLU A 58 13.68 8.61 3.39
N ALA A 59 13.22 7.38 3.59
CA ALA A 59 13.26 6.72 4.88
C ALA A 59 14.71 6.53 5.35
N CYS A 60 14.97 6.69 6.66
CA CYS A 60 16.32 6.52 7.20
C CYS A 60 16.72 5.07 7.47
N ASP A 61 15.75 4.16 7.48
CA ASP A 61 15.89 2.72 7.83
C ASP A 61 16.48 2.42 9.23
N SER A 62 16.89 3.42 10.00
CA SER A 62 17.48 3.25 11.33
C SER A 62 16.54 3.59 12.49
N CYS A 63 15.51 4.40 12.26
CA CYS A 63 14.56 4.79 13.31
C CYS A 63 13.59 3.65 13.68
N SER A 64 12.97 3.75 14.86
CA SER A 64 12.03 2.73 15.36
C SER A 64 10.84 2.50 14.42
N SER A 65 10.32 3.57 13.80
CA SER A 65 9.22 3.46 12.83
C SER A 65 9.65 2.67 11.59
N CYS A 66 10.76 3.05 10.95
CA CYS A 66 11.25 2.34 9.77
C CYS A 66 11.58 0.88 10.08
N LYS A 67 12.14 0.57 11.25
CA LYS A 67 12.42 -0.80 11.68
C LYS A 67 11.13 -1.62 11.80
N ARG A 68 10.12 -1.12 12.53
CA ARG A 68 8.82 -1.80 12.71
C ARG A 68 8.07 -1.99 11.40
N ILE A 69 8.16 -1.03 10.47
CA ILE A 69 7.58 -1.17 9.12
C ILE A 69 8.39 -2.17 8.30
N SER A 70 9.73 -2.19 8.39
CA SER A 70 10.60 -3.14 7.67
C SER A 70 10.47 -4.58 8.19
N GLN A 71 10.22 -4.73 9.48
CA GLN A 71 9.95 -5.97 10.18
C GLN A 71 8.53 -6.48 9.93
N SER A 72 7.80 -5.88 8.99
CA SER A 72 6.63 -6.51 8.37
C SER A 72 7.03 -7.75 7.54
N THR A 73 7.76 -8.68 8.16
CA THR A 73 7.61 -10.10 7.85
C THR A 73 6.16 -10.45 8.12
N CYS A 74 5.36 -10.30 7.07
CA CYS A 74 3.97 -10.70 7.03
C CYS A 74 3.92 -12.13 7.57
N PRO A 75 3.32 -12.38 8.75
CA PRO A 75 3.26 -13.74 9.26
C PRO A 75 2.64 -14.65 8.19
N PRO A 76 3.12 -15.89 8.03
CA PRO A 76 2.44 -16.84 7.15
C PRO A 76 0.97 -16.88 7.54
N PHE A 77 0.05 -17.01 6.57
CA PHE A 77 -1.37 -17.15 6.90
C PHE A 77 -1.46 -18.29 7.91
N GLY A 78 -2.02 -18.02 9.09
CA GLY A 78 -2.18 -19.06 10.09
C GLY A 78 -3.04 -20.19 9.53
N LYS A 79 -3.01 -21.34 10.22
CA LYS A 79 -3.81 -22.51 9.82
C LYS A 79 -5.32 -22.24 9.95
N ASP A 80 -5.70 -21.24 10.73
CA ASP A 80 -7.08 -20.89 11.02
C ASP A 80 -7.76 -20.19 9.84
N GLU A 81 -9.06 -20.47 9.65
CA GLU A 81 -9.84 -19.86 8.57
C GLU A 81 -10.07 -18.36 8.77
N ASP A 82 -10.04 -17.89 10.01
CA ASP A 82 -10.26 -16.49 10.38
C ASP A 82 -9.11 -15.57 9.98
N ASP A 83 -7.87 -16.07 9.94
CA ASP A 83 -6.69 -15.31 9.48
C ASP A 83 -6.79 -14.89 8.02
N LYS A 84 -7.66 -15.55 7.25
CA LYS A 84 -7.92 -15.27 5.84
C LYS A 84 -8.90 -14.12 5.63
N ASN A 85 -9.48 -13.58 6.70
CA ASN A 85 -10.54 -12.57 6.66
C ASN A 85 -10.22 -11.31 7.46
N ARG A 86 -8.95 -11.09 7.81
CA ARG A 86 -8.50 -9.97 8.63
C ARG A 86 -7.49 -9.10 7.92
N LEU A 87 -7.47 -7.84 8.31
CA LEU A 87 -6.41 -6.89 7.99
C LEU A 87 -5.11 -7.30 8.70
N ILE A 88 -4.00 -7.38 7.96
CA ILE A 88 -2.70 -7.77 8.52
C ILE A 88 -1.95 -6.51 8.93
N TRP A 89 -1.78 -6.33 10.23
CA TRP A 89 -1.00 -5.22 10.77
C TRP A 89 0.50 -5.51 10.70
N SER A 90 1.28 -4.50 10.35
CA SER A 90 2.71 -4.52 10.61
C SER A 90 2.97 -4.30 12.11
N GLU A 91 4.23 -4.43 12.55
CA GLU A 91 4.59 -4.01 13.91
C GLU A 91 4.37 -2.50 14.12
N HIS A 92 4.20 -1.72 13.05
CA HIS A 92 3.80 -0.32 13.11
C HIS A 92 2.28 -0.17 13.07
N ALA A 93 1.69 0.51 14.07
CA ALA A 93 0.23 0.60 14.25
C ALA A 93 -0.50 1.36 13.13
N ASP A 94 0.26 2.09 12.31
CA ASP A 94 -0.24 2.88 11.19
C ASP A 94 0.00 2.26 9.82
N VAL A 95 0.59 1.06 9.74
CA VAL A 95 0.79 0.38 8.45
C VAL A 95 0.15 -0.98 8.49
N ALA A 96 -0.78 -1.20 7.57
CA ALA A 96 -1.51 -2.46 7.43
C ALA A 96 -1.56 -2.90 5.97
N MET A 97 -1.78 -4.20 5.76
CA MET A 97 -1.85 -4.78 4.44
C MET A 97 -2.96 -5.83 4.31
N VAL A 98 -3.47 -5.95 3.10
CA VAL A 98 -4.36 -7.03 2.67
C VAL A 98 -3.67 -7.76 1.53
N ARG A 99 -3.63 -9.08 1.59
CA ARG A 99 -3.07 -9.93 0.55
C ARG A 99 -4.08 -11.00 0.13
N PRO A 100 -4.06 -11.46 -1.13
CA PRO A 100 -4.97 -12.49 -1.60
C PRO A 100 -4.69 -13.82 -0.88
N TYR A 101 -5.75 -14.57 -0.58
CA TYR A 101 -5.65 -15.97 -0.19
C TYR A 101 -6.25 -16.84 -1.29
N LYS A 102 -5.45 -17.72 -1.88
CA LYS A 102 -5.84 -18.53 -3.06
C LYS A 102 -6.47 -17.66 -4.16
N GLN A 103 -5.83 -16.53 -4.49
CA GLN A 103 -6.28 -15.60 -5.53
C GLN A 103 -7.67 -14.99 -5.28
N ILE A 104 -8.08 -14.90 -4.01
CA ILE A 104 -9.33 -14.26 -3.61
C ILE A 104 -9.06 -13.30 -2.46
N ILE A 105 -9.57 -12.08 -2.60
CA ILE A 105 -9.66 -11.09 -1.55
C ILE A 105 -11.12 -10.92 -1.16
N ARG A 106 -11.43 -11.27 0.09
CA ARG A 106 -12.79 -11.19 0.64
C ARG A 106 -13.13 -9.77 1.07
N VAL A 107 -14.43 -9.51 1.23
CA VAL A 107 -14.95 -8.22 1.68
C VAL A 107 -14.62 -7.89 3.14
N GLY A 108 -14.40 -8.89 4.00
CA GLY A 108 -14.11 -8.71 5.43
C GLY A 108 -12.94 -7.76 5.71
N PRO A 109 -11.72 -8.08 5.21
CA PRO A 109 -10.56 -7.21 5.33
C PRO A 109 -10.78 -5.81 4.75
N MET A 110 -11.55 -5.69 3.65
CA MET A 110 -11.80 -4.39 3.02
C MET A 110 -12.70 -3.49 3.85
N ARG A 111 -13.73 -4.05 4.49
CA ARG A 111 -14.56 -3.30 5.43
C ARG A 111 -13.80 -2.93 6.71
N GLU A 112 -12.89 -3.79 7.15
CA GLU A 112 -12.00 -3.47 8.27
C GLU A 112 -11.06 -2.32 7.91
N LEU A 113 -10.42 -2.39 6.74
CA LEU A 113 -9.59 -1.31 6.19
C LEU A 113 -10.37 0.00 6.08
N GLU A 114 -11.59 -0.01 5.53
CA GLU A 114 -12.45 1.19 5.43
C GLU A 114 -12.68 1.84 6.80
N ARG A 115 -12.99 1.04 7.83
CA ARG A 115 -13.18 1.55 9.20
C ARG A 115 -11.88 2.12 9.75
N GLU A 116 -10.78 1.38 9.60
CA GLU A 116 -9.47 1.76 10.11
C GLU A 116 -8.92 3.03 9.44
N ALA A 117 -9.20 3.21 8.15
CA ALA A 117 -8.77 4.39 7.40
C ALA A 117 -9.37 5.70 7.93
N ASN A 118 -10.52 5.65 8.62
CA ASN A 118 -11.17 6.83 9.17
C ASN A 118 -10.57 7.33 10.50
N PHE A 119 -9.73 6.53 11.15
CA PHE A 119 -9.06 6.97 12.38
C PHE A 119 -7.78 7.75 12.09
N ARG A 120 -7.39 8.61 13.03
CA ARG A 120 -6.11 9.33 12.97
C ARG A 120 -4.95 8.35 13.17
N PRO A 121 -3.76 8.66 12.62
CA PRO A 121 -2.54 7.90 12.91
C PRO A 121 -2.26 7.84 14.41
N PHE A 122 -1.83 6.69 14.90
CA PHE A 122 -1.54 6.43 16.30
C PHE A 122 -0.17 6.98 16.70
N GLU A 123 0.88 6.68 15.92
CA GLU A 123 2.26 7.07 16.24
C GLU A 123 3.03 7.66 15.06
N GLY A 124 2.58 7.42 13.82
CA GLY A 124 3.13 7.93 12.58
C GLY A 124 2.52 9.26 12.15
N ALA A 125 2.97 9.76 11.00
CA ALA A 125 2.39 10.95 10.38
C ALA A 125 1.19 10.60 9.49
N ALA A 126 1.11 9.36 9.01
CA ALA A 126 0.03 8.88 8.14
C ALA A 126 -0.27 7.40 8.35
N ARG A 127 -1.54 7.01 8.16
CA ARG A 127 -1.95 5.60 8.04
C ARG A 127 -1.79 5.15 6.60
N VAL A 128 -1.12 4.04 6.39
CA VAL A 128 -0.86 3.49 5.05
C VAL A 128 -1.42 2.08 4.97
N PHE A 129 -2.32 1.87 4.02
CA PHE A 129 -2.94 0.58 3.76
C PHE A 129 -2.47 0.08 2.40
N ILE A 130 -1.91 -1.13 2.37
CA ILE A 130 -1.38 -1.74 1.15
C ILE A 130 -2.28 -2.91 0.75
N VAL A 131 -2.86 -2.86 -0.45
CA VAL A 131 -3.64 -3.98 -1.01
C VAL A 131 -2.80 -4.65 -2.09
N GLU A 132 -2.31 -5.85 -1.77
CA GLU A 132 -1.55 -6.70 -2.69
C GLU A 132 -2.48 -7.35 -3.69
N ASP A 133 -2.08 -7.37 -4.96
CA ASP A 133 -2.77 -8.02 -6.08
C ASP A 133 -4.29 -7.79 -6.09
N ALA A 134 -4.64 -6.51 -6.16
CA ALA A 134 -6.00 -5.98 -6.09
C ALA A 134 -6.95 -6.58 -7.14
N GLU A 135 -6.43 -7.13 -8.25
CA GLU A 135 -7.20 -7.88 -9.25
C GLU A 135 -7.94 -9.09 -8.68
N TYR A 136 -7.54 -9.61 -7.52
CA TYR A 136 -8.19 -10.72 -6.85
C TYR A 136 -9.34 -10.31 -5.93
N MET A 137 -9.70 -9.03 -5.89
CA MET A 137 -10.92 -8.57 -5.24
C MET A 137 -12.16 -9.05 -5.99
N ASN A 138 -13.12 -9.61 -5.24
CA ASN A 138 -14.46 -9.76 -5.77
C ASN A 138 -15.20 -8.41 -5.81
N ASP A 139 -16.30 -8.33 -6.58
CA ASP A 139 -17.07 -7.10 -6.73
C ASP A 139 -17.51 -6.49 -5.39
N THR A 140 -17.86 -7.33 -4.41
CA THR A 140 -18.27 -6.85 -3.09
C THR A 140 -17.11 -6.20 -2.32
N ALA A 141 -15.90 -6.77 -2.40
CA ALA A 141 -14.69 -6.23 -1.79
C ALA A 141 -14.26 -4.93 -2.47
N ALA A 142 -14.28 -4.91 -3.80
CA ALA A 142 -13.95 -3.74 -4.60
C ALA A 142 -14.91 -2.57 -4.31
N ASN A 143 -16.22 -2.84 -4.22
CA ASN A 143 -17.23 -1.83 -3.90
C ASN A 143 -17.11 -1.30 -2.46
N ALA A 144 -16.65 -2.12 -1.50
CA ALA A 144 -16.46 -1.68 -0.11
C ALA A 144 -15.40 -0.56 0.00
N LEU A 145 -14.41 -0.53 -0.90
CA LEU A 145 -13.37 0.51 -0.90
C LEU A 145 -13.81 1.82 -1.56
N LEU A 146 -14.91 1.85 -2.32
CA LEU A 146 -15.27 3.01 -3.14
C LEU A 146 -15.47 4.28 -2.31
N LYS A 147 -16.06 4.17 -1.11
CA LYS A 147 -16.24 5.32 -0.21
C LYS A 147 -14.90 5.92 0.22
N THR A 148 -13.96 5.08 0.65
CA THR A 148 -12.61 5.53 1.02
C THR A 148 -11.82 6.07 -0.17
N LEU A 149 -12.04 5.52 -1.36
CA LEU A 149 -11.39 6.00 -2.59
C LEU A 149 -11.94 7.34 -3.08
N GLU A 150 -13.21 7.64 -2.81
CA GLU A 150 -13.86 8.92 -3.17
C GLU A 150 -13.38 10.08 -2.32
N GLU A 151 -13.37 9.89 -1.00
CA GLU A 151 -12.96 10.91 -0.04
C GLU A 151 -11.98 10.31 0.97
N PRO A 152 -10.73 10.02 0.56
CA PRO A 152 -9.74 9.48 1.48
C PRO A 152 -9.43 10.51 2.57
N PRO A 153 -9.40 10.12 3.85
CA PRO A 153 -8.99 11.00 4.93
C PRO A 153 -7.59 11.58 4.67
N SER A 154 -7.36 12.83 5.07
CA SER A 154 -6.12 13.57 4.74
C SER A 154 -4.82 12.95 5.28
N THR A 155 -4.93 12.01 6.21
CA THR A 155 -3.81 11.30 6.83
C THR A 155 -3.78 9.82 6.47
N SER A 156 -4.66 9.36 5.57
CA SER A 156 -4.79 7.97 5.16
C SER A 156 -4.44 7.81 3.69
N HIS A 157 -3.53 6.88 3.41
CA HIS A 157 -3.07 6.57 2.06
C HIS A 157 -3.31 5.09 1.75
N LEU A 158 -4.05 4.83 0.69
CA LEU A 158 -4.30 3.52 0.14
C LEU A 158 -3.39 3.28 -1.07
N ILE A 159 -2.63 2.19 -1.04
CA ILE A 159 -1.76 1.78 -2.13
C ILE A 159 -2.24 0.41 -2.63
N LEU A 160 -2.85 0.40 -3.80
CA LEU A 160 -3.29 -0.81 -4.48
C LEU A 160 -2.18 -1.25 -5.43
N THR A 161 -1.84 -2.54 -5.43
CA THR A 161 -0.91 -3.10 -6.42
C THR A 161 -1.66 -4.06 -7.33
N THR A 162 -1.31 -4.10 -8.61
CA THR A 162 -1.93 -5.03 -9.57
C THR A 162 -1.00 -5.39 -10.72
N ALA A 163 -1.07 -6.63 -11.19
CA ALA A 163 -0.47 -7.05 -12.46
C ALA A 163 -1.44 -6.87 -13.63
N ASN A 164 -2.74 -7.00 -13.39
CA ASN A 164 -3.77 -6.80 -14.40
C ASN A 164 -4.72 -5.62 -14.07
N PRO A 165 -4.40 -4.39 -14.50
CA PRO A 165 -5.26 -3.25 -14.23
C PRO A 165 -6.64 -3.33 -14.91
N THR A 166 -6.81 -4.16 -15.94
CA THR A 166 -8.12 -4.32 -16.61
C THR A 166 -9.09 -5.20 -15.84
N ALA A 167 -8.59 -6.04 -14.92
CA ALA A 167 -9.41 -6.85 -14.03
C ALA A 167 -10.06 -6.02 -12.90
N LEU A 168 -9.55 -4.81 -12.64
CA LEU A 168 -10.11 -3.89 -11.64
C LEU A 168 -11.33 -3.14 -12.18
N LEU A 169 -12.29 -2.88 -11.29
CA LEU A 169 -13.43 -2.02 -11.60
C LEU A 169 -12.98 -0.65 -12.09
N ALA A 170 -13.63 -0.16 -13.16
CA ALA A 170 -13.34 1.16 -13.74
C ALA A 170 -13.46 2.30 -12.71
N THR A 171 -14.35 2.13 -11.73
CA THR A 171 -14.59 3.08 -10.62
C THR A 171 -13.41 3.21 -9.67
N ILE A 172 -12.62 2.15 -9.46
CA ILE A 172 -11.39 2.18 -8.67
C ILE A 172 -10.29 2.88 -9.48
N ARG A 173 -10.14 2.48 -10.75
CA ARG A 173 -9.10 3.02 -11.64
C ARG A 173 -9.23 4.52 -11.85
N SER A 174 -10.45 5.05 -11.93
CA SER A 174 -10.68 6.49 -12.12
C SER A 174 -10.37 7.34 -10.90
N ARG A 175 -10.38 6.75 -9.70
CA ARG A 175 -10.16 7.43 -8.40
C ARG A 175 -8.76 7.25 -7.84
N CYS A 176 -7.94 6.40 -8.46
CA CYS A 176 -6.56 6.18 -8.05
C CYS A 176 -5.58 6.88 -8.99
N GLN A 177 -4.56 7.52 -8.44
CA GLN A 177 -3.43 7.96 -9.24
C GLN A 177 -2.60 6.74 -9.64
N THR A 178 -2.54 6.46 -10.95
CA THR A 178 -1.84 5.29 -11.48
C THR A 178 -0.35 5.56 -11.63
N ILE A 179 0.48 4.67 -11.07
CA ILE A 179 1.93 4.64 -11.26
C ILE A 179 2.28 3.33 -11.98
N ARG A 180 2.88 3.46 -13.16
CA ARG A 180 3.23 2.32 -14.02
C ARG A 180 4.67 1.91 -13.79
N PHE A 181 4.87 0.64 -13.48
CA PHE A 181 6.16 0.00 -13.31
C PHE A 181 6.57 -0.63 -14.65
N ALA A 182 7.78 -0.33 -15.07
CA ALA A 182 8.42 -0.99 -16.19
C ALA A 182 8.89 -2.39 -15.77
N PRO A 183 8.90 -3.36 -16.71
CA PRO A 183 9.57 -4.64 -16.47
C PRO A 183 11.04 -4.39 -16.14
N ILE A 184 11.54 -5.10 -15.14
CA ILE A 184 12.96 -5.05 -14.80
C ILE A 184 13.65 -5.99 -15.78
N SER A 185 14.38 -5.43 -16.75
CA SER A 185 15.30 -6.21 -17.57
C SER A 185 16.33 -6.86 -16.65
N ALA A 186 16.43 -8.18 -16.69
CA ALA A 186 17.47 -8.95 -16.01
C ALA A 186 18.84 -8.66 -16.62
#